data_AF-A0A1H7B4J0-F1
#
_entry.id   AF-A0A1H7B4J0-F1
#
_cell.length_a   1.000
_cell.length_b   1.000
_cell.length_c   1.000
_cell.angle_alpha   90.00
_cell.angle_beta   90.00
_cell.angle_gamma   90.00
#
_symmetry.space_group_name_H-M   'P 1'
#
loop_
_entity.id
_entity.type
_entity.pdbx_description
1 polymer ?
#
loop_
_entity_poly.entity_id
_entity_poly.type
_entity_poly.pdbx_seq_one_letter_code
_entity_poly.pdbx_strand_id
1 'polypeptide(L)'
;MKQVIYILLFLGIVQVSLAKEGPQKTFLILFDQAELAAYRSSAAKMELSFMDSFKTRTYAGNSEHALIVTVPFSDWTVCEMGSSLVRISEGQEVPLESVAFRIIDMNECQENFQSLLSESEEQSSAKKVATIKLTL
;
A
#
# COMPACT_ATOMS: atom_id res chain seq x y z
N MET A 1 32.63 32.63 -17.42
CA MET A 1 32.45 31.87 -16.16
C MET A 1 30.98 31.75 -15.72
N LYS A 2 30.19 32.84 -15.68
CA LYS A 2 28.77 32.80 -15.27
C LYS A 2 27.90 31.84 -16.08
N GLN A 3 28.11 31.72 -17.39
CA GLN A 3 27.33 30.79 -18.23
C GLN A 3 27.60 29.31 -17.94
N VAL A 4 28.84 28.97 -17.52
CA VAL A 4 29.18 27.59 -17.13
C VAL A 4 28.44 27.20 -15.86
N ILE A 5 28.29 28.13 -14.91
CA ILE A 5 27.54 27.92 -13.66
C ILE A 5 26.06 27.66 -13.95
N TYR A 6 25.45 28.43 -14.85
CA TYR A 6 24.04 28.21 -15.22
C TYR A 6 23.79 26.89 -15.93
N ILE A 7 24.73 26.46 -16.79
CA ILE A 7 24.64 25.15 -17.46
C ILE A 7 24.75 24.02 -16.43
N LEU A 8 25.67 24.13 -15.47
CA LEU A 8 25.88 23.10 -14.46
C LEU A 8 24.69 23.03 -13.48
N LEU A 9 24.11 24.18 -13.13
CA LEU A 9 22.87 24.26 -12.33
C LEU A 9 21.68 23.65 -13.07
N PHE A 10 21.51 23.97 -14.36
CA PHE A 10 20.44 23.42 -15.18
C PHE A 10 20.57 21.89 -15.35
N LEU A 11 21.80 21.41 -15.56
CA LEU A 11 22.07 19.96 -15.66
C LEU A 11 21.77 19.24 -14.34
N GLY A 12 22.06 19.87 -13.19
CA GLY A 12 21.71 19.31 -11.87
C GLY A 12 20.20 19.20 -11.65
N ILE A 13 19.41 20.20 -12.06
CA ILE A 13 17.95 20.22 -11.86
C ILE A 13 17.24 19.13 -12.68
N VAL A 14 17.71 18.86 -13.91
CA VAL A 14 17.10 17.84 -14.79
C VAL A 14 17.26 16.42 -14.23
N GLN A 15 18.33 16.14 -13.48
CA GLN A 15 18.57 14.82 -12.88
C GLN A 15 17.64 14.53 -11.69
N VAL A 16 17.21 15.56 -10.95
CA VAL A 16 16.29 15.39 -9.81
C VAL A 16 14.89 14.97 -10.28
N SER A 17 14.45 15.48 -11.44
CA SER A 17 13.12 15.17 -12.00
C SER A 17 13.01 13.80 -12.67
N LEU A 18 14.14 13.13 -12.96
CA LEU A 18 14.17 11.79 -13.57
C LEU A 18 14.42 10.66 -12.56
N ALA A 19 14.53 10.98 -11.26
CA ALA A 19 14.61 9.97 -10.22
C ALA A 19 13.32 9.14 -10.25
N LYS A 20 13.43 7.87 -10.67
CA LYS A 20 12.37 6.89 -10.50
C LYS A 20 11.98 6.89 -9.02
N GLU A 21 10.69 6.96 -8.75
CA GLU A 21 10.18 6.75 -7.40
C GLU A 21 10.80 5.47 -6.84
N GLY A 22 11.42 5.57 -5.64
CA GLY A 22 12.04 4.43 -4.98
C GLY A 22 11.04 3.30 -4.77
N PRO A 23 11.49 2.08 -4.45
CA PRO A 23 10.57 0.99 -4.12
C PRO A 23 9.61 1.42 -3.01
N GLN A 24 8.30 1.40 -3.27
CA GLN A 24 7.27 1.72 -2.29
C GLN A 24 6.30 0.56 -2.17
N LYS A 25 5.74 0.43 -0.96
CA LYS A 25 4.72 -0.56 -0.67
C LYS A 25 3.56 0.08 0.05
N THR A 26 2.35 -0.26 -0.35
CA THR A 26 1.14 0.34 0.20
C THR A 26 0.33 -0.67 0.98
N PHE A 27 0.00 -0.31 2.21
CA PHE A 27 -0.85 -1.08 3.10
C PHE A 27 -2.20 -0.39 3.25
N LEU A 28 -3.27 -1.19 3.19
CA LEU A 28 -4.60 -0.80 3.61
C LEU A 28 -4.87 -1.42 4.99
N ILE A 29 -5.10 -0.56 5.97
CA ILE A 29 -5.42 -0.93 7.34
C ILE A 29 -6.91 -0.67 7.53
N LEU A 30 -7.63 -1.71 7.92
CA LEU A 30 -9.03 -1.65 8.29
C LEU A 30 -9.13 -1.80 9.80
N PHE A 31 -9.81 -0.85 10.44
CA PHE A 31 -10.02 -0.86 11.88
C PHE A 31 -11.40 -1.39 12.23
N ASP A 32 -11.50 -2.05 13.38
CA ASP A 32 -12.79 -2.35 13.97
C ASP A 32 -13.31 -1.12 14.73
N GLN A 33 -14.55 -0.71 14.45
CA GLN A 33 -15.17 0.45 15.08
C GLN A 33 -15.33 0.26 16.60
N ALA A 34 -15.67 -0.94 17.06
CA ALA A 34 -15.83 -1.26 18.47
C ALA A 34 -14.49 -1.23 19.21
N GLU A 35 -13.42 -1.73 18.60
CA GLU A 35 -12.07 -1.68 19.18
C GLU A 35 -11.56 -0.24 19.26
N LEU A 36 -11.70 0.55 18.18
CA LEU A 36 -11.35 1.97 18.21
C LEU A 36 -12.13 2.74 19.28
N ALA A 37 -13.43 2.45 19.43
CA ALA A 37 -14.26 3.07 20.45
C ALA A 37 -13.83 2.70 21.87
N ALA A 38 -13.45 1.44 22.11
CA ALA A 38 -12.95 0.98 23.41
C ALA A 38 -11.71 1.77 23.85
N TYR A 39 -10.85 2.15 22.91
CA TYR A 39 -9.66 2.96 23.15
C TYR A 39 -9.88 4.47 23.02
N ARG A 40 -11.14 4.94 22.82
CA ARG A 40 -11.47 6.35 22.53
C ARG A 40 -10.57 6.93 21.44
N SER A 41 -10.42 6.17 20.36
CA SER A 41 -9.55 6.47 19.23
C SER A 41 -10.30 6.49 17.90
N SER A 42 -9.60 6.84 16.83
CA SER A 42 -10.11 6.89 15.46
C SER A 42 -8.99 6.59 14.47
N ALA A 43 -9.34 6.24 13.22
CA ALA A 43 -8.35 6.06 12.16
C ALA A 43 -7.49 7.32 11.95
N ALA A 44 -8.09 8.52 12.06
CA ALA A 44 -7.37 9.79 12.00
C ALA A 44 -6.39 9.98 13.17
N LYS A 45 -6.70 9.47 14.36
CA LYS A 45 -5.76 9.50 15.49
C LYS A 45 -4.65 8.46 15.32
N MET A 46 -4.96 7.29 14.75
CA MET A 46 -3.96 6.27 14.39
C MET A 46 -2.98 6.79 13.34
N GLU A 47 -3.49 7.53 12.35
CA GLU A 47 -2.68 8.17 11.29
C GLU A 47 -1.52 8.98 11.87
N LEU A 48 -1.75 9.71 12.96
CA LEU A 48 -0.72 10.52 13.63
C LEU A 48 0.53 9.72 14.04
N SER A 49 0.40 8.40 14.27
CA SER A 49 1.54 7.54 14.63
C SER A 49 2.48 7.28 13.45
N PHE A 50 2.01 7.52 12.22
CA PHE A 50 2.73 7.20 10.99
C PHE A 50 3.11 8.43 10.18
N MET A 51 2.44 9.58 10.37
CA MET A 51 2.64 10.79 9.56
C MET A 51 4.08 11.30 9.52
N ASP A 52 4.85 11.09 10.59
CA ASP A 52 6.24 11.54 10.65
C ASP A 52 7.20 10.66 9.84
N SER A 53 6.83 9.40 9.60
CA SER A 53 7.70 8.39 8.98
C SER A 53 7.24 7.98 7.59
N PHE A 54 5.94 8.02 7.31
CA PHE A 54 5.32 7.44 6.13
C PHE A 54 4.26 8.34 5.53
N LYS A 55 3.97 8.11 4.25
CA LYS A 55 2.87 8.79 3.57
C LYS A 55 1.56 8.11 3.95
N THR A 56 0.64 8.86 4.53
CA THR A 56 -0.66 8.34 4.98
C THR A 56 -1.83 8.99 4.25
N ARG A 57 -2.96 8.27 4.21
CA ARG A 57 -4.26 8.82 3.80
C ARG A 57 -5.38 8.20 4.61
N THR A 58 -6.20 9.05 5.21
CA THR A 58 -7.50 8.68 5.78
C THR A 58 -8.64 9.14 4.88
N TYR A 59 -9.79 8.49 5.01
CA TYR A 59 -10.99 8.79 4.25
C TYR A 59 -12.15 9.10 5.21
N ALA A 60 -13.15 9.85 4.73
CA ALA A 60 -14.35 10.16 5.51
C ALA A 60 -15.57 9.43 4.94
N GLY A 61 -16.68 9.42 5.70
CA GLY A 61 -17.91 8.77 5.30
C GLY A 61 -17.83 7.25 5.48
N ASN A 62 -18.23 6.48 4.45
CA ASN A 62 -18.28 5.01 4.54
C ASN A 62 -16.91 4.33 4.74
N SER A 63 -15.82 5.07 4.62
CA SER A 63 -14.44 4.57 4.75
C SER A 63 -13.69 5.19 5.94
N GLU A 64 -14.41 5.73 6.92
CA GLU A 64 -13.82 6.41 8.09
C GLU A 64 -12.97 5.50 9.00
N HIS A 65 -13.11 4.19 8.84
CA HIS A 65 -12.35 3.17 9.57
C HIS A 65 -11.22 2.56 8.73
N ALA A 66 -10.78 3.26 7.67
CA ALA A 66 -9.67 2.84 6.83
C ALA A 66 -8.50 3.84 6.88
N LEU A 67 -7.29 3.31 6.89
CA LEU A 67 -6.05 4.06 6.77
C LEU A 67 -5.18 3.42 5.68
N ILE A 68 -4.70 4.24 4.75
CA ILE A 68 -3.69 3.83 3.78
C ILE A 68 -2.33 4.34 4.26
N VAL A 69 -1.34 3.46 4.29
CA VAL A 69 0.05 3.79 4.62
C VAL A 69 0.96 3.33 3.50
N THR A 70 1.74 4.25 2.93
CA THR A 70 2.76 3.94 1.94
C THR A 70 4.14 4.07 2.57
N VAL A 71 4.87 2.97 2.63
CA VAL A 71 6.24 2.90 3.17
C VAL A 71 7.26 2.92 2.03
N PRO A 72 8.46 3.50 2.24
CA PRO A 72 9.51 3.60 1.23
C PRO A 72 10.38 2.32 1.14
N PHE A 73 9.80 1.16 1.49
CA PHE A 73 10.48 -0.14 1.53
C PHE A 73 9.60 -1.21 0.89
N SER A 74 10.10 -1.90 -0.13
CA SER A 74 9.36 -2.95 -0.85
C SER A 74 9.28 -4.29 -0.09
N ASP A 75 10.25 -4.55 0.78
CA ASP A 75 10.38 -5.78 1.55
C ASP A 75 9.59 -5.77 2.86
N TRP A 76 9.03 -4.62 3.25
CA TRP A 76 8.19 -4.50 4.42
C TRP A 76 6.99 -5.46 4.33
N THR A 77 6.75 -6.19 5.40
CA THR A 77 5.72 -7.24 5.47
C THR A 77 4.50 -6.77 6.25
N VAL A 78 3.39 -7.49 6.06
CA VAL A 78 2.15 -7.28 6.84
C VAL A 78 2.43 -7.47 8.34
N CYS A 79 3.27 -8.44 8.71
CA CYS A 79 3.66 -8.70 10.10
C CYS A 79 4.45 -7.54 10.71
N GLU A 80 5.40 -6.97 9.98
CA GLU A 80 6.17 -5.80 10.44
C GLU A 80 5.27 -4.56 10.58
N MET A 81 4.31 -4.38 9.66
CA MET A 81 3.28 -3.34 9.80
C MET A 81 2.41 -3.58 11.04
N GLY A 82 1.95 -4.81 11.28
CA GLY A 82 1.15 -5.17 12.45
C GLY A 82 1.90 -4.98 13.78
N SER A 83 3.20 -5.24 13.79
CA SER A 83 4.07 -5.06 14.96
C SER A 83 4.41 -3.59 15.24
N SER A 84 4.10 -2.68 14.32
CA SER A 84 4.39 -1.25 14.48
C SER A 84 3.58 -0.66 15.64
N LEU A 85 4.23 0.13 16.49
CA LEU A 85 3.57 0.75 17.64
C LEU A 85 2.73 1.94 17.22
N VAL A 86 1.47 1.96 17.67
CA VAL A 86 0.54 3.05 17.46
C VAL A 86 0.06 3.65 18.77
N ARG A 87 -0.08 4.97 18.79
CA ARG A 87 -0.50 5.72 19.96
C ARG A 87 -2.02 5.77 20.07
N ILE A 88 -2.58 5.07 21.06
CA ILE A 88 -4.03 5.05 21.32
C ILE A 88 -4.46 6.16 22.29
N SER A 89 -3.60 6.57 23.22
CA SER A 89 -3.82 7.72 24.11
C SER A 89 -2.49 8.36 24.53
N GLU A 90 -2.54 9.45 25.30
CA GLU A 90 -1.33 10.03 25.87
C GLU A 90 -0.61 8.98 26.74
N GLY A 91 0.65 8.71 26.41
CA GLY A 91 1.49 7.75 27.13
C GLY A 91 1.16 6.27 26.92
N GLN A 92 0.21 5.92 26.04
CA GLN A 92 -0.15 4.53 25.77
C GLN A 92 0.03 4.18 24.29
N GLU A 93 0.89 3.19 24.05
CA GLU A 93 1.19 2.65 22.73
C GLU A 93 0.93 1.15 22.72
N VAL A 94 0.38 0.66 21.61
CA VAL A 94 0.06 -0.75 21.41
C VAL A 94 0.48 -1.17 19.99
N PRO A 95 0.74 -2.45 19.72
CA PRO A 95 0.93 -2.93 18.35
C PRO A 95 -0.30 -2.64 17.49
N LEU A 96 -0.10 -2.24 16.23
CA LEU A 96 -1.19 -1.94 15.30
C LEU A 96 -2.17 -3.12 15.15
N GLU A 97 -1.67 -4.34 15.15
CA GLU A 97 -2.49 -5.56 15.06
C GLU A 97 -3.50 -5.73 16.21
N SER A 98 -3.32 -5.02 17.33
CA SER A 98 -4.26 -5.06 18.46
C SER A 98 -5.50 -4.18 18.29
N VAL A 99 -5.50 -3.30 17.29
CA VAL A 99 -6.61 -2.37 16.99
C VAL A 99 -7.07 -2.44 15.52
N ALA A 100 -6.28 -3.09 14.67
CA ALA A 100 -6.58 -3.30 13.26
C ALA A 100 -7.35 -4.62 13.09
N PHE A 101 -8.54 -4.54 12.52
CA PHE A 101 -9.30 -5.71 12.08
C PHE A 101 -8.54 -6.47 10.98
N ARG A 102 -7.94 -5.74 10.04
CA ARG A 102 -7.15 -6.33 8.97
C ARG A 102 -6.09 -5.38 8.44
N ILE A 103 -4.93 -5.93 8.12
CA ILE A 103 -3.86 -5.23 7.41
C ILE A 103 -3.67 -5.96 6.07
N ILE A 104 -3.76 -5.21 4.98
CA ILE A 104 -3.76 -5.74 3.62
C ILE A 104 -2.58 -5.13 2.86
N ASP A 105 -1.78 -5.99 2.24
CA ASP A 105 -0.77 -5.60 1.26
C ASP A 105 -1.46 -5.34 -0.09
N MET A 106 -1.55 -4.08 -0.49
CA MET A 106 -2.23 -3.68 -1.72
C MET A 106 -1.44 -4.10 -2.97
N ASN A 107 -0.10 -4.18 -2.87
CA ASN A 107 0.74 -4.59 -3.98
C ASN A 107 0.52 -6.10 -4.24
N GLU A 108 0.55 -6.92 -3.18
CA GLU A 108 0.27 -8.35 -3.29
C GLU A 108 -1.14 -8.61 -3.81
N CYS A 109 -2.15 -7.86 -3.35
CA CYS A 109 -3.50 -7.97 -3.89
C CYS A 109 -3.56 -7.66 -5.40
N GLN A 110 -2.84 -6.65 -5.87
CA GLN A 110 -2.80 -6.30 -7.29
C GLN A 110 -2.11 -7.38 -8.12
N GLU A 111 -0.98 -7.90 -7.65
CA GLU A 111 -0.24 -8.99 -8.33
C GLU A 111 -1.08 -10.26 -8.43
N ASN A 112 -1.69 -10.68 -7.32
CA ASN A 112 -2.59 -11.84 -7.28
C ASN A 112 -3.79 -11.66 -8.22
N PHE A 113 -4.39 -10.46 -8.24
CA PHE A 113 -5.50 -10.17 -9.14
C PHE A 113 -5.10 -10.25 -10.62
N GLN A 114 -3.94 -9.70 -10.99
CA GLN A 114 -3.41 -9.79 -12.35
C GLN A 114 -3.09 -11.24 -12.76
N SER A 115 -2.54 -12.04 -11.84
CA SER A 115 -2.30 -13.47 -12.08
C SER A 115 -3.60 -14.21 -12.41
N LEU A 116 -4.65 -13.99 -11.61
CA LEU A 116 -5.95 -14.64 -11.81
C LEU A 116 -6.61 -14.23 -13.14
N LEU A 117 -6.48 -12.97 -13.55
CA LEU A 117 -6.96 -12.51 -14.85
C LEU A 117 -6.22 -13.21 -16.00
N SER A 118 -4.90 -13.33 -15.90
CA SER A 118 -4.05 -13.97 -16.91
C SER A 118 -4.39 -15.45 -17.07
N GLU A 119 -4.57 -16.18 -15.97
CA GLU A 119 -4.98 -17.59 -15.98
C GLU A 119 -6.37 -17.79 -16.62
N SER A 120 -7.29 -16.86 -16.36
CA SER A 120 -8.64 -16.88 -16.95
C SER A 120 -8.61 -16.67 -18.48
N GLU A 121 -7.76 -15.76 -18.96
CA GLU A 121 -7.57 -15.52 -20.39
C GLU A 121 -6.97 -16.73 -21.11
N GLU A 122 -5.97 -17.38 -20.50
CA GLU A 122 -5.35 -18.60 -21.04
C GLU A 122 -6.36 -19.76 -21.17
N GLN A 123 -7.23 -19.96 -20.17
CA GLN A 123 -8.29 -20.97 -20.22
C GLN A 123 -9.34 -20.71 -21.32
N SER A 124 -9.60 -19.44 -21.65
CA SER A 124 -10.51 -19.07 -22.74
C SER A 124 -9.93 -19.38 -24.13
N SER A 125 -8.61 -19.32 -24.27
CA SER A 125 -7.89 -19.55 -25.53
C SER A 125 -7.68 -21.05 -25.84
N ALA A 126 -7.55 -21.89 -24.82
CA ALA A 126 -7.34 -23.34 -24.96
C ALA A 126 -8.58 -24.12 -25.43
N LYS A 127 -9.79 -23.53 -25.36
CA LYS A 127 -11.04 -24.20 -25.75
C LYS A 127 -11.31 -24.23 -27.27
N LYS A 128 -10.46 -23.66 -28.12
CA LYS A 128 -10.78 -23.45 -29.56
C LYS A 128 -10.37 -24.54 -30.55
N VAL A 129 -9.69 -25.62 -30.19
CA VAL A 129 -9.37 -26.69 -31.17
C VAL A 129 -9.47 -28.09 -30.55
N ALA A 130 -10.69 -28.56 -30.28
CA ALA A 130 -10.96 -29.99 -30.23
C ALA A 130 -11.46 -30.43 -31.62
N THR A 131 -10.52 -30.60 -32.57
CA THR A 131 -10.84 -31.22 -33.87
C THR A 131 -11.10 -32.70 -33.64
N ILE A 132 -12.38 -33.08 -33.56
CA ILE A 132 -12.79 -34.49 -33.55
C ILE A 132 -12.50 -35.06 -34.94
N LYS A 133 -11.43 -35.86 -35.06
CA LYS A 133 -11.21 -36.69 -36.25
C LYS A 133 -12.24 -37.83 -36.25
N LEU A 134 -13.31 -37.67 -37.03
CA LEU A 134 -14.15 -38.79 -37.42
C LEU A 134 -13.45 -39.53 -38.56
N THR A 135 -12.87 -40.69 -38.25
CA THR A 135 -12.46 -41.68 -39.24
C THR A 135 -13.72 -42.37 -39.78
N LEU A 136 -14.04 -42.10 -41.04
CA LEU A 136 -14.99 -42.88 -41.86
C LEU A 136 -14.22 -43.96 -42.63
#